data_AF-A0A2V9WHJ5-F1
#
_entry.id   AF-A0A2V9WHJ5-F1
#
_cell.length_a   1.000
_cell.length_b   1.000
_cell.length_c   1.000
_cell.angle_alpha   90.00
_cell.angle_beta   90.00
_cell.angle_gamma   90.00
#
_symmetry.space_group_name_H-M   'P 1'
#
loop_
_entity.id
_entity.type
_entity.pdbx_description
1 polymer ?
#
loop_
_entity_poly.entity_id
_entity_poly.type
_entity_poly.pdbx_seq_one_letter_code
_entity_poly.pdbx_strand_id
1 'polypeptide(L)'
;WPRTAAADLAVVRHDGSDVKVPWELSRMQFLPVLGKAWLLTGDVRYRAISRNLLSDWISENPIGQGVNWTIAMEAALRAMSICLSLELLWPFPAAEYEWLRKVTNSLWEHLLYIEAHNEFSHLVRSNHYLSNITGLFCLSIFLNGPQMATRRKLYGNLVQREILQQVHQDGGDYEASTGYQVLVLQMFTSAFLLMRAQGHQPSADFLKRLRNMYEFLGTMADEKGYLPQAGDCDDG
;
A
#
# COMPACT_ATOMS: atom_id res chain seq x y z
N TRP A 1 7.84 4.50 20.53
CA TRP A 1 8.47 5.55 19.69
C TRP A 1 8.00 6.92 20.14
N PRO A 2 8.87 7.96 20.17
CA PRO A 2 8.49 9.31 20.59
C PRO A 2 7.41 9.94 19.69
N ARG A 3 6.51 10.74 20.26
CA ARG A 3 5.54 11.57 19.53
C ARG A 3 6.13 12.94 19.22
N THR A 4 7.16 12.97 18.40
CA THR A 4 7.80 14.19 17.88
C THR A 4 7.55 14.30 16.38
N ALA A 5 8.03 15.37 15.73
CA ALA A 5 7.94 15.46 14.27
C ALA A 5 8.64 14.26 13.62
N ALA A 6 8.02 13.67 12.61
CA ALA A 6 8.53 12.46 11.96
C ALA A 6 9.89 12.70 11.29
N ALA A 7 10.11 13.91 10.77
CA ALA A 7 11.39 14.31 10.17
C ALA A 7 12.57 14.31 11.16
N ASP A 8 12.29 14.43 12.47
CA ASP A 8 13.32 14.47 13.52
C ASP A 8 13.62 13.09 14.11
N LEU A 9 12.92 12.04 13.67
CA LEU A 9 13.06 10.70 14.25
C LEU A 9 14.17 9.90 13.56
N ALA A 10 15.14 9.45 14.37
CA ALA A 10 16.05 8.39 13.96
C ALA A 10 15.34 7.03 14.03
N VAL A 11 15.05 6.44 12.87
CA VAL A 11 14.36 5.14 12.74
C VAL A 11 15.27 3.95 13.01
N VAL A 12 16.59 4.13 12.89
CA VAL A 12 17.57 3.13 13.33
C VAL A 12 18.04 3.50 14.74
N ARG A 13 17.80 2.62 15.70
CA ARG A 13 18.17 2.81 17.10
C ARG A 13 18.98 1.60 17.58
N HIS A 14 20.07 1.85 18.30
CA HIS A 14 20.93 0.80 18.85
C HIS A 14 20.52 0.35 20.26
N ASP A 15 19.23 0.46 20.58
CA ASP A 15 18.65 0.13 21.89
C ASP A 15 17.78 -1.15 21.85
N GLY A 16 17.87 -1.91 20.75
CA GLY A 16 17.09 -3.13 20.52
C GLY A 16 15.67 -2.87 20.02
N SER A 17 15.28 -1.61 19.78
CA SER A 17 14.01 -1.31 19.13
C SER A 17 14.09 -1.51 17.62
N ASP A 18 13.02 -2.09 17.07
CA ASP A 18 12.82 -2.23 15.64
C ASP A 18 11.65 -1.35 15.21
N VAL A 19 11.92 -0.46 14.26
CA VAL A 19 10.94 0.48 13.69
C VAL A 19 9.88 -0.25 12.86
N LYS A 20 10.19 -1.46 12.39
CA LYS A 20 9.23 -2.26 11.63
C LYS A 20 8.04 -2.69 12.48
N VAL A 21 8.24 -2.99 13.76
CA VAL A 21 7.13 -3.40 14.66
C VAL A 21 5.94 -2.44 14.61
N PRO A 22 6.10 -1.12 14.84
CA PRO A 22 4.98 -0.18 14.68
C PRO A 22 4.57 0.07 13.24
N TRP A 23 5.49 0.03 12.26
CA TRP A 23 5.16 0.21 10.84
C TRP A 23 4.24 -0.91 10.33
N GLU A 24 4.64 -2.17 10.52
CA GLU A 24 3.86 -3.37 10.15
C GLU A 24 2.44 -3.34 10.73
N LEU A 25 2.32 -3.07 12.04
CA LEU A 25 1.02 -2.93 12.67
C LEU A 25 0.21 -1.77 12.06
N SER A 26 0.89 -0.67 11.71
CA SER A 26 0.27 0.51 11.11
C SER A 26 0.00 0.37 9.61
N ARG A 27 0.42 -0.70 8.93
CA ARG A 27 -0.05 -1.03 7.57
C ARG A 27 -1.51 -1.47 7.57
N MET A 28 -2.05 -1.83 8.73
CA MET A 28 -3.47 -2.17 8.94
C MET A 28 -4.00 -3.27 8.02
N GLN A 29 -3.15 -4.19 7.57
CA GLN A 29 -3.55 -5.30 6.70
C GLN A 29 -4.58 -6.24 7.36
N PHE A 30 -4.75 -6.15 8.69
CA PHE A 30 -5.82 -6.82 9.41
C PHE A 30 -7.22 -6.22 9.14
N LEU A 31 -7.33 -4.94 8.75
CA LEU A 31 -8.64 -4.32 8.51
C LEU A 31 -9.39 -4.97 7.33
N PRO A 32 -8.76 -5.24 6.16
CA PRO A 32 -9.41 -6.00 5.10
C PRO A 32 -9.82 -7.42 5.52
N VAL A 33 -9.08 -8.06 6.43
CA VAL A 33 -9.44 -9.38 6.97
C VAL A 33 -10.74 -9.29 7.78
N LEU A 34 -10.85 -8.29 8.65
CA LEU A 34 -12.08 -8.00 9.41
C LEU A 34 -13.24 -7.64 8.48
N GLY A 35 -13.00 -6.86 7.43
CA GLY A 35 -14.00 -6.54 6.40
C GLY A 35 -14.54 -7.78 5.69
N LYS A 36 -13.65 -8.71 5.29
CA LYS A 36 -14.03 -10.00 4.71
C LYS A 36 -14.85 -10.83 5.70
N ALA A 37 -14.45 -10.88 6.98
CA ALA A 37 -15.17 -11.60 8.01
C ALA A 37 -16.59 -11.04 8.21
N TRP A 38 -16.75 -9.72 8.24
CA TRP A 38 -18.06 -9.06 8.26
C TRP A 38 -18.91 -9.46 7.06
N LEU A 39 -18.36 -9.35 5.84
CA LEU A 39 -19.08 -9.64 4.60
C LEU A 39 -19.55 -11.11 4.53
N LEU A 40 -18.73 -12.05 4.99
CA LEU A 40 -19.03 -13.49 4.94
C LEU A 40 -19.99 -13.94 6.03
N THR A 41 -19.98 -13.30 7.20
CA THR A 41 -20.70 -13.78 8.39
C THR A 41 -21.88 -12.91 8.80
N GLY A 42 -21.90 -11.63 8.40
CA GLY A 42 -22.84 -10.63 8.89
C GLY A 42 -22.62 -10.23 10.36
N ASP A 43 -21.58 -10.73 11.04
CA ASP A 43 -21.34 -10.43 12.45
C ASP A 43 -20.87 -8.98 12.62
N VAL A 44 -21.74 -8.19 13.26
CA VAL A 44 -21.55 -6.75 13.47
C VAL A 44 -20.30 -6.41 14.29
N ARG A 45 -19.76 -7.36 15.06
CA ARG A 45 -18.55 -7.16 15.86
C ARG A 45 -17.34 -6.83 14.99
N TYR A 46 -17.22 -7.44 13.80
CA TYR A 46 -16.12 -7.16 12.88
C TYR A 46 -16.17 -5.73 12.32
N ARG A 47 -17.36 -5.24 11.95
CA ARG A 47 -17.55 -3.84 11.53
C ARG A 47 -17.25 -2.87 12.67
N ALA A 48 -17.76 -3.16 13.87
CA ALA A 48 -17.55 -2.34 15.05
C ALA A 48 -16.06 -2.22 15.43
N ILE A 49 -15.34 -3.35 15.47
CA ILE A 49 -13.92 -3.34 15.85
C ILE A 49 -13.06 -2.65 14.78
N SER A 50 -13.34 -2.86 13.48
CA SER A 50 -12.65 -2.12 12.40
C SER A 50 -12.82 -0.62 12.54
N ARG A 51 -14.04 -0.15 12.83
CA ARG A 51 -14.31 1.28 13.04
C ARG A 51 -13.57 1.83 14.25
N ASN A 52 -13.54 1.09 15.36
CA ASN A 52 -12.86 1.51 16.58
C ASN A 52 -11.34 1.59 16.39
N LEU A 53 -10.73 0.53 15.86
CA LEU A 53 -9.28 0.47 15.61
C LEU A 53 -8.81 1.57 14.65
N LEU A 54 -9.55 1.81 13.56
CA LEU A 54 -9.21 2.88 12.63
C LEU A 54 -9.40 4.27 13.27
N SER A 55 -10.45 4.46 14.06
CA SER A 55 -10.71 5.74 14.74
C SER A 55 -9.60 6.09 15.73
N ASP A 56 -9.17 5.10 16.50
CA ASP A 56 -8.11 5.19 17.51
C ASP A 56 -6.77 5.49 16.85
N TRP A 57 -6.41 4.74 15.79
CA TRP A 57 -5.17 5.00 15.08
C TRP A 57 -5.14 6.42 14.49
N ILE A 58 -6.23 6.90 13.88
CA ILE A 58 -6.28 8.26 13.33
C ILE A 58 -6.11 9.33 14.42
N SER A 59 -6.67 9.14 15.62
CA SER A 59 -6.46 10.10 16.72
C SER A 59 -5.05 10.07 17.26
N GLU A 60 -4.44 8.89 17.36
CA GLU A 60 -3.14 8.72 18.02
C GLU A 60 -1.94 8.92 17.07
N ASN A 61 -2.17 8.98 15.76
CA ASN A 61 -1.12 9.11 14.73
C ASN A 61 -1.39 10.28 13.76
N PRO A 62 -1.41 11.54 14.25
CA PRO A 62 -1.60 12.70 13.39
C PRO A 62 -0.49 12.80 12.33
N ILE A 63 -0.85 13.28 11.14
CA ILE A 63 0.07 13.43 10.01
C ILE A 63 1.36 14.17 10.40
N GLY A 64 2.50 13.63 9.94
CA GLY A 64 3.82 14.20 10.16
C GLY A 64 4.36 14.07 11.58
N GLN A 65 3.68 13.33 12.46
CA GLN A 65 4.12 13.09 13.83
C GLN A 65 4.31 11.61 14.11
N GLY A 66 5.36 11.29 14.86
CA GLY A 66 5.67 9.94 15.26
C GLY A 66 6.20 9.08 14.11
N VAL A 67 6.52 7.84 14.47
CA VAL A 67 7.23 6.90 13.60
C VAL A 67 6.40 6.47 12.39
N ASN A 68 5.08 6.48 12.47
CA ASN A 68 4.21 5.95 11.39
C ASN A 68 4.12 6.85 10.15
N TRP A 69 4.78 8.01 10.19
CA TRP A 69 4.86 9.01 9.13
C TRP A 69 6.32 9.37 8.78
N THR A 70 7.27 8.45 8.99
CA THR A 70 8.69 8.68 8.68
C THR A 70 9.06 8.31 7.24
N ILE A 71 8.32 7.39 6.63
CA ILE A 71 8.51 6.96 5.24
C ILE A 71 7.15 6.87 4.52
N ALA A 72 7.12 7.23 3.25
CA ALA A 72 5.86 7.35 2.50
C ALA A 72 5.28 6.00 2.08
N MET A 73 6.14 5.00 1.85
CA MET A 73 5.71 3.62 1.58
C MET A 73 4.72 3.10 2.65
N GLU A 74 5.00 3.33 3.93
CA GLU A 74 4.11 2.90 5.03
C GLU A 74 2.77 3.63 5.01
N ALA A 75 2.76 4.90 4.64
CA ALA A 75 1.53 5.65 4.45
C ALA A 75 0.73 5.13 3.24
N ALA A 76 1.41 4.75 2.15
CA ALA A 76 0.79 4.20 0.95
C ALA A 76 0.14 2.84 1.21
N LEU A 77 0.86 1.91 1.84
CA LEU A 77 0.35 0.57 2.19
C LEU A 77 -0.83 0.65 3.16
N ARG A 78 -0.73 1.49 4.20
CA ARG A 78 -1.83 1.76 5.13
C ARG A 78 -3.06 2.31 4.42
N ALA A 79 -2.89 3.29 3.54
CA ALA A 79 -3.99 3.87 2.78
C ALA A 79 -4.70 2.83 1.91
N MET A 80 -3.96 1.95 1.24
CA MET A 80 -4.53 0.85 0.45
C MET A 80 -5.37 -0.12 1.31
N SER A 81 -4.86 -0.51 2.49
CA SER A 81 -5.61 -1.33 3.45
C SER A 81 -6.91 -0.67 3.91
N ILE A 82 -6.86 0.63 4.21
CA ILE A 82 -8.05 1.39 4.63
C ILE A 82 -9.06 1.46 3.47
N CYS A 83 -8.65 1.82 2.26
CA CYS A 83 -9.53 1.87 1.09
C CYS A 83 -10.24 0.54 0.84
N LEU A 84 -9.50 -0.58 0.82
CA LEU A 84 -10.09 -1.91 0.64
C LEU A 84 -11.06 -2.27 1.78
N SER A 85 -10.74 -1.88 3.01
CA SER A 85 -11.63 -2.11 4.16
C SER A 85 -12.94 -1.33 4.03
N LEU A 86 -12.89 -0.10 3.52
CA LEU A 86 -14.09 0.70 3.30
C LEU A 86 -14.98 0.11 2.21
N GLU A 87 -14.39 -0.36 1.11
CA GLU A 87 -15.10 -1.11 0.06
C GLU A 87 -15.78 -2.36 0.62
N LEU A 88 -15.06 -3.12 1.46
CA LEU A 88 -15.59 -4.33 2.08
C LEU A 88 -16.68 -4.06 3.12
N LEU A 89 -16.76 -2.86 3.70
CA LEU A 89 -17.76 -2.46 4.70
C LEU A 89 -18.97 -1.74 4.07
N TRP A 90 -18.92 -1.43 2.78
CA TRP A 90 -20.02 -0.82 2.04
C TRP A 90 -21.26 -1.75 2.03
N PRO A 91 -22.49 -1.21 2.16
CA PRO A 91 -22.86 0.19 2.31
C PRO A 91 -22.73 0.74 3.75
N PHE A 92 -22.67 2.07 3.86
CA PHE A 92 -22.60 2.78 5.15
C PHE A 92 -23.94 3.39 5.55
N PRO A 93 -24.45 3.14 6.78
CA PRO A 93 -25.65 3.80 7.28
C PRO A 93 -25.33 5.24 7.72
N ALA A 94 -26.36 6.09 7.77
CA ALA A 94 -26.23 7.51 8.12
C ALA A 94 -25.52 7.77 9.46
N ALA A 95 -25.67 6.85 10.43
CA ALA A 95 -25.00 6.91 11.73
C ALA A 95 -23.46 6.82 11.63
N GLU A 96 -22.91 6.39 10.48
CA GLU A 96 -21.48 6.26 10.25
C GLU A 96 -20.90 7.39 9.38
N TYR A 97 -21.71 8.35 8.94
CA TYR A 97 -21.26 9.40 8.02
C TYR A 97 -20.23 10.34 8.64
N GLU A 98 -20.34 10.66 9.93
CA GLU A 98 -19.33 11.47 10.63
C GLU A 98 -17.99 10.73 10.70
N TRP A 99 -18.03 9.45 11.02
CA TRP A 99 -16.84 8.58 11.03
C TRP A 99 -16.21 8.50 9.64
N LEU A 100 -17.02 8.28 8.59
CA LEU A 100 -16.55 8.28 7.20
C LEU A 100 -15.88 9.60 6.83
N ARG A 101 -16.43 10.75 7.25
CA ARG A 101 -15.80 12.06 7.00
C ARG A 101 -14.42 12.15 7.66
N LYS A 102 -14.26 11.67 8.89
CA LYS A 102 -12.95 11.59 9.57
C LYS A 102 -11.96 10.72 8.80
N VAL A 103 -12.40 9.53 8.37
CA VAL A 103 -11.55 8.60 7.61
C VAL A 103 -11.16 9.19 6.25
N THR A 104 -12.11 9.77 5.52
CA THR A 104 -11.87 10.42 4.22
C THR A 104 -10.89 11.60 4.34
N ASN A 105 -10.99 12.41 5.40
CA ASN A 105 -10.02 13.46 5.67
C ASN A 105 -8.62 12.88 5.90
N SER A 106 -8.52 11.79 6.69
CA SER A 106 -7.24 11.12 6.89
C SER A 106 -6.69 10.56 5.58
N LEU A 107 -7.50 9.97 4.70
CA LEU A 107 -7.03 9.48 3.39
C LEU A 107 -6.54 10.63 2.48
N TRP A 108 -7.16 11.81 2.57
CA TRP A 108 -6.65 13.01 1.91
C TRP A 108 -5.29 13.46 2.46
N GLU A 109 -5.09 13.41 3.78
CA GLU A 109 -3.80 13.66 4.42
C GLU A 109 -2.74 12.66 3.93
N HIS A 110 -3.08 11.36 3.82
CA HIS A 110 -2.19 10.35 3.25
C HIS A 110 -1.80 10.70 1.81
N LEU A 111 -2.76 11.06 0.95
CA LEU A 111 -2.49 11.42 -0.44
C LEU A 111 -1.50 12.58 -0.51
N LEU A 112 -1.75 13.67 0.22
CA LEU A 112 -0.89 14.85 0.21
C LEU A 112 0.49 14.58 0.81
N TYR A 113 0.55 13.76 1.87
CA TYR A 113 1.81 13.34 2.48
C TYR A 113 2.68 12.56 1.49
N ILE A 114 2.10 11.56 0.81
CA ILE A 114 2.84 10.72 -0.15
C ILE A 114 3.27 11.55 -1.36
N GLU A 115 2.43 12.47 -1.86
CA GLU A 115 2.81 13.41 -2.92
C GLU A 115 4.04 14.24 -2.53
N ALA A 116 4.10 14.72 -1.28
CA ALA A 116 5.20 15.53 -0.77
C ALA A 116 6.49 14.74 -0.48
N HIS A 117 6.39 13.42 -0.27
CA HIS A 117 7.50 12.55 0.17
C HIS A 117 7.65 11.32 -0.73
N ASN A 118 7.43 11.44 -2.04
CA ASN A 118 7.24 10.32 -2.98
C ASN A 118 8.43 9.33 -3.10
N GLU A 119 9.53 9.48 -2.35
CA GLU A 119 10.72 8.59 -2.36
C GLU A 119 11.29 8.31 -3.75
N PHE A 120 11.05 9.22 -4.70
CA PHE A 120 11.54 9.10 -6.06
C PHE A 120 13.02 9.50 -6.14
N SER A 121 13.81 8.71 -6.85
CA SER A 121 15.19 9.04 -7.21
C SER A 121 15.47 8.63 -8.65
N HIS A 122 16.22 9.46 -9.38
CA HIS A 122 16.67 9.13 -10.73
C HIS A 122 17.77 8.05 -10.75
N LEU A 123 18.38 7.77 -9.59
CA LEU A 123 19.51 6.84 -9.45
C LEU A 123 19.05 5.46 -8.96
N VAL A 124 18.13 5.41 -8.00
CA VAL A 124 17.61 4.17 -7.39
C VAL A 124 16.11 4.32 -7.22
N ARG A 125 15.32 3.44 -7.84
CA ARG A 125 13.87 3.40 -7.69
C ARG A 125 13.47 2.04 -7.16
N SER A 126 13.40 1.92 -5.84
CA SER A 126 13.08 0.67 -5.15
C SER A 126 11.58 0.45 -5.03
N ASN A 127 11.23 -0.65 -4.37
CA ASN A 127 9.88 -0.99 -3.93
C ASN A 127 9.19 0.14 -3.14
N HIS A 128 9.93 1.06 -2.51
CA HIS A 128 9.37 2.25 -1.84
C HIS A 128 8.63 3.15 -2.83
N TYR A 129 9.30 3.54 -3.92
CA TYR A 129 8.70 4.39 -4.94
C TYR A 129 7.49 3.71 -5.58
N LEU A 130 7.59 2.41 -5.88
CA LEU A 130 6.48 1.63 -6.43
C LEU A 130 5.28 1.60 -5.48
N SER A 131 5.52 1.38 -4.19
CA SER A 131 4.48 1.40 -3.16
C SER A 131 3.78 2.76 -3.13
N ASN A 132 4.55 3.85 -3.19
CA ASN A 132 4.01 5.22 -3.20
C ASN A 132 3.09 5.48 -4.39
N ILE A 133 3.54 5.21 -5.60
CA ILE A 133 2.72 5.47 -6.80
C ILE A 133 1.52 4.53 -6.89
N THR A 134 1.62 3.31 -6.35
CA THR A 134 0.50 2.36 -6.28
C THR A 134 -0.54 2.81 -5.26
N GLY A 135 -0.11 3.26 -4.07
CA GLY A 135 -0.99 3.85 -3.06
C GLY A 135 -1.65 5.14 -3.53
N LEU A 136 -0.90 6.03 -4.19
CA LEU A 136 -1.43 7.24 -4.83
C LEU A 136 -2.45 6.90 -5.92
N PHE A 137 -2.21 5.87 -6.74
CA PHE A 137 -3.18 5.41 -7.71
C PHE A 137 -4.47 4.91 -7.03
N CYS A 138 -4.36 4.08 -5.98
CA CYS A 138 -5.50 3.62 -5.19
C CYS A 138 -6.30 4.78 -4.57
N LEU A 139 -5.62 5.70 -3.86
CA LEU A 139 -6.24 6.88 -3.27
C LEU A 139 -6.91 7.76 -4.31
N SER A 140 -6.29 7.94 -5.48
CA SER A 140 -6.86 8.73 -6.57
C SER A 140 -8.11 8.10 -7.19
N ILE A 141 -8.29 6.78 -7.04
CA ILE A 141 -9.49 6.05 -7.43
C ILE A 141 -10.62 6.29 -6.41
N PHE A 142 -10.27 6.17 -5.13
CA PHE A 142 -11.20 6.19 -4.01
C PHE A 142 -11.72 7.60 -3.69
N LEU A 143 -10.84 8.60 -3.71
CA LEU A 143 -11.16 9.97 -3.34
C LEU A 143 -11.78 10.76 -4.50
N ASN A 144 -12.57 11.78 -4.14
CA ASN A 144 -13.06 12.82 -5.06
C ASN A 144 -12.51 14.18 -4.65
N GLY A 145 -12.18 15.03 -5.63
CA GLY A 145 -11.76 16.41 -5.37
C GLY A 145 -10.99 17.04 -6.53
N PRO A 146 -10.32 18.18 -6.30
CA PRO A 146 -9.63 18.93 -7.34
C PRO A 146 -8.59 18.09 -8.08
N GLN A 147 -8.64 18.14 -9.41
CA GLN A 147 -7.68 17.48 -10.32
C GLN A 147 -7.59 15.96 -10.15
N MET A 148 -8.54 15.31 -9.47
CA MET A 148 -8.44 13.89 -9.14
C MET A 148 -8.37 12.98 -10.38
N ALA A 149 -9.09 13.33 -11.45
CA ALA A 149 -9.00 12.62 -12.72
C ALA A 149 -7.58 12.72 -13.34
N THR A 150 -6.93 13.89 -13.24
CA THR A 150 -5.55 14.10 -13.70
C THR A 150 -4.57 13.28 -12.88
N ARG A 151 -4.71 13.33 -11.54
CA ARG A 151 -3.92 12.51 -10.60
C ARG A 151 -4.05 11.02 -10.91
N ARG A 152 -5.27 10.51 -11.08
CA ARG A 152 -5.57 9.12 -11.42
C ARG A 152 -4.89 8.68 -12.72
N LYS A 153 -4.98 9.51 -13.77
CA LYS A 153 -4.29 9.26 -15.04
C LYS A 153 -2.76 9.27 -14.88
N LEU A 154 -2.22 10.22 -14.10
CA LEU A 154 -0.78 10.32 -13.85
C LEU A 154 -0.24 9.07 -13.15
N TYR A 155 -0.81 8.70 -12.00
CA TYR A 155 -0.31 7.57 -11.22
C TYR A 155 -0.49 6.24 -11.93
N GLY A 156 -1.62 6.03 -12.61
CA GLY A 156 -1.83 4.84 -13.45
C GLY A 156 -0.79 4.72 -14.57
N ASN A 157 -0.34 5.84 -15.15
CA ASN A 157 0.74 5.84 -16.14
C ASN A 157 2.13 5.61 -15.49
N LEU A 158 2.38 6.16 -14.31
CA LEU A 158 3.65 5.96 -13.60
C LEU A 158 3.84 4.49 -13.24
N VAL A 159 2.82 3.83 -12.68
CA VAL A 159 2.89 2.39 -12.37
C VAL A 159 3.20 1.56 -13.62
N GLN A 160 2.55 1.88 -14.74
CA GLN A 160 2.80 1.18 -16.00
C GLN A 160 4.22 1.38 -16.55
N ARG A 161 4.83 2.53 -16.30
CA ARG A 161 6.24 2.77 -16.67
C ARG A 161 7.19 2.05 -15.73
N GLU A 162 6.86 2.02 -14.45
CA GLU A 162 7.76 1.51 -13.43
C GLU A 162 7.95 0.00 -13.54
N ILE A 163 6.93 -0.77 -13.96
CA ILE A 163 7.11 -2.22 -14.21
C ILE A 163 8.19 -2.50 -15.27
N LEU A 164 8.32 -1.63 -16.27
CA LEU A 164 9.30 -1.82 -17.34
C LEU A 164 10.71 -1.42 -16.92
N GLN A 165 10.83 -0.74 -15.78
CA GLN A 165 12.07 -0.19 -15.25
C GLN A 165 12.62 -1.04 -14.11
N GLN A 166 11.75 -1.49 -13.21
CA GLN A 166 12.13 -2.31 -12.05
C GLN A 166 12.17 -3.80 -12.36
N VAL A 167 11.49 -4.28 -13.40
CA VAL A 167 11.42 -5.72 -13.70
C VAL A 167 12.18 -6.02 -14.99
N HIS A 168 13.05 -7.02 -14.95
CA HIS A 168 13.80 -7.58 -16.08
C HIS A 168 12.90 -8.40 -17.03
N GLN A 169 13.39 -8.70 -18.24
CA GLN A 169 12.53 -9.30 -19.29
C GLN A 169 12.11 -10.73 -18.95
N ASP A 170 12.87 -11.41 -18.09
CA ASP A 170 12.59 -12.71 -17.53
C ASP A 170 11.62 -12.68 -16.33
N GLY A 171 11.25 -11.49 -15.83
CA GLY A 171 10.33 -11.32 -14.71
C GLY A 171 10.98 -11.13 -13.35
N GLY A 172 12.31 -11.15 -13.25
CA GLY A 172 13.02 -10.83 -12.02
C GLY A 172 12.98 -9.32 -11.72
N ASP A 173 12.69 -8.95 -10.48
CA ASP A 173 12.86 -7.61 -9.93
C ASP A 173 14.36 -7.27 -9.83
N TYR A 174 14.70 -6.01 -10.11
CA TYR A 174 16.07 -5.54 -10.21
C TYR A 174 16.80 -5.50 -8.86
N GLU A 175 16.07 -5.45 -7.73
CA GLU A 175 16.67 -5.49 -6.40
C GLU A 175 17.23 -6.89 -6.06
N ALA A 176 16.95 -7.90 -6.90
CA ALA A 176 17.50 -9.24 -6.82
C ALA A 176 17.30 -9.92 -5.45
N SER A 177 16.21 -9.58 -4.77
CA SER A 177 15.73 -10.22 -3.56
C SER A 177 14.42 -10.96 -3.81
N THR A 178 14.33 -12.17 -3.26
CA THR A 178 13.11 -13.00 -3.31
C THR A 178 11.97 -12.43 -2.46
N GLY A 179 12.28 -11.77 -1.33
CA GLY A 179 11.27 -11.06 -0.54
C GLY A 179 10.68 -9.88 -1.31
N TYR A 180 11.57 -9.06 -1.87
CA TYR A 180 11.17 -7.88 -2.64
C TYR A 180 10.44 -8.26 -3.93
N GLN A 181 10.85 -9.34 -4.61
CA GLN A 181 10.12 -9.91 -5.74
C GLN A 181 8.63 -10.16 -5.41
N VAL A 182 8.33 -10.71 -4.24
CA VAL A 182 6.96 -10.97 -3.81
C VAL A 182 6.22 -9.66 -3.55
N LEU A 183 6.81 -8.71 -2.82
CA LEU A 183 6.20 -7.41 -2.57
C LEU A 183 5.90 -6.66 -3.88
N VAL A 184 6.89 -6.54 -4.76
CA VAL A 184 6.80 -5.84 -6.04
C VAL A 184 5.74 -6.50 -6.93
N LEU A 185 5.67 -7.84 -6.96
CA LEU A 185 4.62 -8.57 -7.66
C LEU A 185 3.22 -8.27 -7.10
N GLN A 186 3.07 -8.23 -5.77
CA GLN A 186 1.81 -7.90 -5.12
C GLN A 186 1.39 -6.45 -5.41
N MET A 187 2.34 -5.50 -5.45
CA MET A 187 2.07 -4.11 -5.82
C MET A 187 1.59 -3.99 -7.27
N PHE A 188 2.29 -4.60 -8.24
CA PHE A 188 1.84 -4.57 -9.64
C PHE A 188 0.52 -5.32 -9.85
N THR A 189 0.29 -6.41 -9.12
CA THR A 189 -0.99 -7.13 -9.14
C THR A 189 -2.11 -6.26 -8.58
N SER A 190 -1.88 -5.55 -7.48
CA SER A 190 -2.84 -4.61 -6.91
C SER A 190 -3.17 -3.49 -7.88
N ALA A 191 -2.17 -2.90 -8.53
CA ALA A 191 -2.37 -1.90 -9.56
C ALA A 191 -3.15 -2.43 -10.77
N PHE A 192 -2.85 -3.65 -11.22
CA PHE A 192 -3.60 -4.33 -12.28
C PHE A 192 -5.09 -4.45 -11.92
N LEU A 193 -5.39 -4.93 -10.70
CA LEU A 193 -6.77 -5.07 -10.22
C LEU A 193 -7.48 -3.71 -10.15
N LEU A 194 -6.79 -2.66 -9.70
CA LEU A 194 -7.31 -1.29 -9.70
C LEU A 194 -7.60 -0.77 -11.11
N MET A 195 -6.72 -1.00 -12.08
CA MET A 195 -6.97 -0.66 -13.49
C MET A 195 -8.22 -1.38 -14.02
N ARG A 196 -8.34 -2.68 -13.73
CA ARG A 196 -9.50 -3.50 -14.14
C ARG A 196 -10.80 -3.00 -13.50
N ALA A 197 -10.78 -2.66 -12.22
CA ALA A 197 -11.93 -2.09 -11.51
C ALA A 197 -12.37 -0.73 -12.10
N GLN A 198 -11.45 0.03 -12.68
CA GLN A 198 -11.72 1.27 -13.40
C GLN A 198 -12.10 1.08 -14.87
N GLY A 199 -12.20 -0.17 -15.36
CA GLY A 199 -12.44 -0.46 -16.77
C GLY A 199 -11.28 -0.09 -17.70
N HIS A 200 -10.09 0.16 -17.13
CA HIS A 200 -8.87 0.44 -17.89
C HIS A 200 -8.13 -0.86 -18.24
N GLN A 201 -7.74 -1.00 -19.49
CA GLN A 201 -6.87 -2.08 -19.94
C GLN A 201 -5.41 -1.61 -19.84
N PRO A 202 -4.54 -2.29 -19.06
CA PRO A 202 -3.11 -1.99 -19.04
C PRO A 202 -2.47 -2.24 -20.41
N SER A 203 -1.30 -1.63 -20.63
CA SER A 203 -0.52 -1.89 -21.84
C SER A 203 -0.14 -3.37 -21.99
N ALA A 204 0.05 -3.81 -23.23
CA ALA A 204 0.48 -5.18 -23.53
C ALA A 204 1.84 -5.50 -22.87
N ASP A 205 2.76 -4.53 -22.83
CA ASP A 205 4.06 -4.69 -22.19
C ASP A 205 3.96 -4.84 -20.68
N PHE A 206 3.05 -4.09 -20.04
CA PHE A 206 2.76 -4.25 -18.61
C PHE A 206 2.24 -5.66 -18.32
N LEU A 207 1.24 -6.12 -19.09
CA LEU A 207 0.65 -7.45 -18.93
C LEU A 207 1.69 -8.57 -19.14
N LYS A 208 2.54 -8.42 -20.15
CA LYS A 208 3.63 -9.34 -20.43
C LYS A 208 4.61 -9.38 -19.26
N ARG A 209 5.05 -8.22 -18.76
CA ARG A 209 6.01 -8.15 -17.65
C ARG A 209 5.44 -8.75 -16.37
N LEU A 210 4.20 -8.42 -16.03
CA LEU A 210 3.50 -8.97 -14.87
C LEU A 210 3.37 -10.49 -14.96
N ARG A 211 3.03 -11.04 -16.14
CA ARG A 211 3.00 -12.49 -16.35
C ARG A 211 4.36 -13.13 -16.10
N ASN A 212 5.43 -12.55 -16.64
CA ASN A 212 6.77 -13.08 -16.47
C ASN A 212 7.20 -13.09 -15.00
N MET A 213 6.77 -12.12 -14.18
CA MET A 213 7.02 -12.15 -12.74
C MET A 213 6.36 -13.36 -12.03
N TYR A 214 5.14 -13.71 -12.43
CA TYR A 214 4.46 -14.92 -11.92
C TYR A 214 5.18 -16.19 -12.38
N GLU A 215 5.61 -16.24 -13.65
CA GLU A 215 6.38 -17.37 -14.20
C GLU A 215 7.75 -17.51 -13.50
N PHE A 216 8.40 -16.39 -13.20
CA PHE A 216 9.66 -16.34 -12.43
C PHE A 216 9.47 -16.95 -11.04
N LEU A 217 8.46 -16.51 -10.28
CA LEU A 217 8.18 -17.10 -8.96
C LEU A 217 7.80 -18.58 -9.05
N GLY A 218 7.00 -18.98 -10.04
CA GLY A 218 6.64 -20.37 -10.26
C GLY A 218 7.84 -21.26 -10.61
N THR A 219 8.86 -20.70 -11.26
CA THR A 219 10.12 -21.40 -11.56
C THR A 219 11.04 -21.50 -10.34
N MET A 220 11.02 -20.48 -9.47
CA MET A 220 11.85 -20.41 -8.27
C MET A 220 11.29 -21.20 -7.09
N ALA A 221 9.97 -21.38 -7.03
CA ALA A 221 9.32 -22.06 -5.93
C ALA A 221 9.47 -23.59 -6.01
N ASP A 222 9.58 -24.24 -4.86
CA ASP A 222 9.51 -25.70 -4.77
C ASP A 222 8.07 -26.22 -4.95
N GLU A 223 7.88 -27.54 -4.92
CA GLU A 223 6.56 -28.19 -5.06
C GLU A 223 5.56 -27.79 -3.97
N LYS A 224 6.01 -27.21 -2.87
CA LYS A 224 5.18 -26.72 -1.75
C LYS A 224 4.94 -25.20 -1.82
N GLY A 225 5.52 -24.51 -2.80
CA GLY A 225 5.41 -23.07 -2.97
C GLY A 225 6.43 -22.26 -2.16
N TYR A 226 7.46 -22.89 -1.59
CA TYR A 226 8.50 -22.16 -0.86
C TYR A 226 9.53 -21.58 -1.83
N LEU A 227 9.87 -20.30 -1.62
CA LEU A 227 10.94 -19.63 -2.33
C LEU A 227 12.24 -19.75 -1.54
N PRO A 228 13.40 -19.84 -2.20
CA PRO A 228 14.68 -19.74 -1.52
C PRO A 228 14.82 -18.34 -0.91
N GLN A 229 15.32 -18.24 0.33
CA GLN A 229 15.66 -16.96 0.92
C GLN A 229 16.96 -16.44 0.28
N ALA A 230 16.82 -15.60 -0.73
CA ALA A 230 17.93 -14.92 -1.40
C ALA A 230 17.76 -13.41 -1.34
N GLY A 231 18.84 -12.71 -1.00
CA GLY A 231 18.85 -11.27 -0.77
C GLY A 231 18.23 -10.88 0.58
N ASP A 232 18.10 -9.57 0.78
CA ASP A 232 17.48 -8.99 1.97
C ASP A 232 15.97 -9.20 1.90
N CYS A 233 15.36 -9.66 2.99
CA CYS A 233 13.91 -9.69 3.12
C CYS A 233 13.54 -8.80 4.28
N ASP A 234 13.36 -7.53 3.94
CA ASP A 234 13.02 -6.48 4.88
C ASP A 234 11.54 -6.07 4.84
N ASP A 235 10.74 -6.77 4.03
CA ASP A 235 9.43 -6.31 3.55
C ASP A 235 8.23 -7.13 4.06
N GLY A 236 7.11 -6.43 4.27
CA GLY A 236 5.82 -6.80 3.67
C GLY A 236 4.75 -7.46 4.53
#